data_AF-A0A6V8PZI8-F1
#
_entry.id   AF-A0A6V8PZI8-F1
#
_cell.length_a   1.000
_cell.length_b   1.000
_cell.length_c   1.000
_cell.angle_alpha   90.00
_cell.angle_beta   90.00
_cell.angle_gamma   90.00
#
_symmetry.space_group_name_H-M   'P 1'
#
loop_
_entity.id
_entity.type
_entity.pdbx_description
1 polymer ?
#
loop_
_entity_poly.entity_id
_entity_poly.type
_entity_poly.pdbx_seq_one_letter_code
_entity_poly.pdbx_strand_id
1 'polypeptide(L)'
;MKNYLVLLGIFVLILGFISPSTVSAEDSDGGIGQELAPEGSPTALELAEAILTPGTAPFLVSASMTGGAGQFEVYTASLQGFPTSGSSWALISTGRACSIAGVATTFYSYDTGGPTSPPYSHRGYPSYDIATLTLTLSVPAGATTLSFDWKFGTEENPDNIGSYLDWASAIVTTSVGSSNILLFPDGKPVDVDNAIPFSNKVTGSSLKPLPPYPLPNDVVYNAATGLYKATFNVAPFVGETIRIDFQIADEFDETYDSALFIDNLNIDLPAPAPEPAPAPAPVDEQPLTYYRKTNSGFVTLLYNRVLRRAPEPKGLDGWVAGLEGGALTGADLVNHFIFSEECQYIISDYTNEEFITFLYKALFKRKPDSEGYTAWLAHMAAGMTREEVVGGFTDSEEFVNLCKEFGIRVK
;
A
#
# COMPACT_ATOMS: atom_id res chain seq x y z
N MET A 1 3.45 -66.31 9.31
CA MET A 1 3.44 -66.64 10.76
C MET A 1 4.15 -65.50 11.47
N LYS A 2 3.40 -64.54 12.04
CA LYS A 2 3.21 -64.36 13.50
C LYS A 2 4.53 -64.34 14.31
N ASN A 3 4.90 -63.13 14.74
CA ASN A 3 4.91 -62.70 16.15
C ASN A 3 6.23 -62.58 16.98
N TYR A 4 6.49 -61.31 17.40
CA TYR A 4 7.08 -60.75 18.66
C TYR A 4 8.58 -61.08 18.94
N LEU A 5 9.42 -60.27 19.61
CA LEU A 5 9.26 -59.41 20.78
C LEU A 5 10.47 -58.43 20.93
N VAL A 6 10.23 -57.34 21.66
CA VAL A 6 11.07 -56.19 22.08
C VAL A 6 12.30 -56.56 22.94
N LEU A 7 13.40 -55.78 22.85
CA LEU A 7 14.35 -55.60 23.97
C LEU A 7 14.90 -54.15 24.06
N LEU A 8 14.81 -53.59 25.27
CA LEU A 8 15.38 -52.32 25.76
C LEU A 8 16.88 -52.47 26.14
N GLY A 9 17.65 -51.38 26.06
CA GLY A 9 18.95 -51.21 26.76
C GLY A 9 19.51 -49.80 26.50
N ILE A 10 19.27 -48.81 27.36
CA ILE A 10 20.00 -48.37 28.57
C ILE A 10 21.39 -47.75 28.29
N PHE A 11 21.46 -46.47 28.72
CA PHE A 11 22.57 -45.52 28.82
C PHE A 11 23.81 -46.02 29.60
N VAL A 12 25.00 -45.59 29.17
CA VAL A 12 26.19 -45.48 30.03
C VAL A 12 26.81 -44.08 29.86
N LEU A 13 26.96 -43.40 30.99
CA LEU A 13 27.56 -42.07 31.19
C LEU A 13 29.07 -42.24 31.44
N ILE A 14 29.94 -41.45 30.81
CA ILE A 14 31.35 -41.30 31.21
C ILE A 14 31.62 -39.82 31.47
N LEU A 15 31.91 -39.51 32.73
CA LEU A 15 32.40 -38.24 33.25
C LEU A 15 33.93 -38.23 33.22
N GLY A 16 34.54 -37.14 32.74
CA GLY A 16 35.97 -36.86 32.86
C GLY A 16 36.17 -35.42 33.37
N PHE A 17 36.79 -35.29 34.54
CA PHE A 17 37.21 -34.03 35.17
C PHE A 17 38.60 -33.61 34.66
N ILE A 18 38.81 -32.30 34.41
CA ILE A 18 40.13 -31.64 34.44
C ILE A 18 39.98 -30.26 35.13
N SER A 19 40.95 -29.96 36.01
CA SER A 19 41.06 -28.84 36.97
C SER A 19 41.21 -27.43 36.36
N PRO A 20 41.03 -26.34 37.16
CA PRO A 20 41.16 -24.98 36.67
C PRO A 20 42.60 -24.46 36.80
N SER A 21 43.14 -23.90 35.72
CA SER A 21 44.35 -23.08 35.74
C SER A 21 43.98 -21.65 35.37
N THR A 22 44.36 -20.72 36.24
CA THR A 22 44.25 -19.28 36.06
C THR A 22 45.06 -18.80 34.85
N VAL A 23 44.41 -18.11 33.91
CA VAL A 23 45.05 -17.31 32.86
C VAL A 23 44.50 -15.89 32.90
N SER A 24 45.42 -14.94 32.78
CA SER A 24 45.27 -13.50 32.82
C SER A 24 44.36 -12.97 31.72
N ALA A 25 43.62 -11.90 32.07
CA ALA A 25 42.99 -11.02 31.11
C ALA A 25 44.06 -10.27 30.30
N GLU A 26 44.00 -10.37 28.98
CA GLU A 26 44.48 -9.39 28.00
C GLU A 26 43.77 -9.68 26.66
N ASP A 27 43.49 -8.60 25.94
CA ASP A 27 42.55 -8.46 24.82
C ASP A 27 42.80 -9.35 23.59
N SER A 28 41.71 -9.56 22.84
CA SER A 28 41.58 -9.54 21.37
C SER A 28 40.88 -10.75 20.74
N ASP A 29 40.00 -10.39 19.80
CA ASP A 29 39.33 -11.18 18.77
C ASP A 29 37.81 -11.38 19.00
N GLY A 30 37.06 -10.42 18.46
CA GLY A 30 35.61 -10.47 18.32
C GLY A 30 35.27 -11.53 17.28
N GLY A 31 34.55 -12.57 17.72
CA GLY A 31 34.13 -13.65 16.86
C GLY A 31 33.25 -13.17 15.71
N ILE A 32 33.78 -13.27 14.49
CA ILE A 32 33.03 -13.27 13.24
C ILE A 32 32.05 -14.44 13.23
N GLY A 33 30.79 -14.15 13.54
CA GLY A 33 29.69 -15.10 13.33
C GLY A 33 29.44 -15.28 11.83
N GLN A 34 29.98 -16.34 11.23
CA GLN A 34 29.46 -16.86 9.97
C GLN A 34 28.07 -17.46 10.21
N GLU A 35 27.05 -16.61 10.23
CA GLU A 35 25.67 -17.05 10.04
C GLU A 35 25.37 -16.95 8.54
N LEU A 36 25.12 -18.11 7.93
CA LEU A 36 24.69 -18.25 6.54
C LEU A 36 23.45 -17.38 6.31
N ALA A 37 23.43 -16.63 5.21
CA ALA A 37 22.26 -15.84 4.83
C ALA A 37 21.00 -16.74 4.85
N PRO A 38 19.87 -16.28 5.43
CA PRO A 38 18.63 -17.04 5.39
C PRO A 38 18.21 -17.29 3.93
N GLU A 39 17.50 -18.39 3.70
CA GLU A 39 17.00 -18.78 2.38
C GLU A 39 16.17 -17.65 1.73
N GLY A 40 16.70 -17.09 0.63
CA GLY A 40 15.97 -16.30 -0.37
C GLY A 40 16.16 -14.78 -0.27
N SER A 41 17.26 -14.24 -0.81
CA SER A 41 17.33 -12.80 -1.09
C SER A 41 16.19 -12.39 -2.04
N PRO A 42 15.55 -11.24 -1.84
CA PRO A 42 14.43 -10.83 -2.69
C PRO A 42 14.91 -10.62 -4.14
N THR A 43 14.01 -10.85 -5.08
CA THR A 43 14.18 -10.48 -6.48
C THR A 43 13.95 -8.97 -6.67
N ALA A 44 14.42 -8.42 -7.78
CA ALA A 44 14.24 -7.00 -8.07
C ALA A 44 12.76 -6.63 -8.24
N LEU A 45 11.96 -7.60 -8.71
CA LEU A 45 10.52 -7.44 -8.81
C LEU A 45 9.87 -7.38 -7.42
N GLU A 46 10.25 -8.26 -6.49
CA GLU A 46 9.73 -8.23 -5.11
C GLU A 46 10.08 -6.92 -4.40
N LEU A 47 11.28 -6.38 -4.59
CA LEU A 47 11.65 -5.05 -4.07
C LEU A 47 10.80 -3.93 -4.71
N ALA A 48 10.56 -4.00 -6.01
CA ALA A 48 9.73 -3.02 -6.71
C ALA A 48 8.28 -3.06 -6.22
N GLU A 49 7.70 -4.25 -6.11
CA GLU A 49 6.35 -4.48 -5.60
C GLU A 49 6.21 -4.06 -4.15
N ALA A 50 7.27 -4.17 -3.35
CA ALA A 50 7.27 -3.75 -1.96
C ALA A 50 7.10 -2.23 -1.78
N ILE A 51 7.56 -1.41 -2.74
CA ILE A 51 7.55 0.06 -2.62
C ILE A 51 6.53 0.75 -3.52
N LEU A 52 6.02 0.08 -4.56
CA LEU A 52 5.08 0.68 -5.51
C LEU A 52 3.68 0.82 -4.90
N THR A 53 3.06 1.99 -5.08
CA THR A 53 1.63 2.13 -4.76
C THR A 53 0.76 1.33 -5.74
N PRO A 54 -0.45 0.89 -5.36
CA PRO A 54 -1.36 0.20 -6.29
C PRO A 54 -1.67 1.00 -7.56
N GLY A 55 -1.69 2.33 -7.47
CA GLY A 55 -1.90 3.21 -8.62
C GLY A 55 -0.69 3.28 -9.56
N THR A 56 0.51 2.97 -9.07
CA THR A 56 1.76 3.06 -9.85
C THR A 56 2.25 1.72 -10.35
N ALA A 57 1.91 0.62 -9.67
CA ALA A 57 2.32 -0.73 -10.02
C ALA A 57 2.06 -1.12 -11.49
N PRO A 58 0.92 -0.75 -12.13
CA PRO A 58 0.68 -1.05 -13.55
C PRO A 58 1.67 -0.41 -14.53
N PHE A 59 2.43 0.60 -14.09
CA PHE A 59 3.37 1.34 -14.92
C PHE A 59 4.80 0.82 -14.84
N LEU A 60 5.07 -0.17 -13.99
CA LEU A 60 6.36 -0.86 -13.93
C LEU A 60 6.62 -1.61 -15.24
N VAL A 61 7.71 -1.24 -15.92
CA VAL A 61 8.17 -1.89 -17.17
C VAL A 61 9.19 -2.96 -16.85
N SER A 62 10.14 -2.69 -15.95
CA SER A 62 11.17 -3.65 -15.55
C SER A 62 11.77 -3.26 -14.19
N ALA A 63 12.26 -4.25 -13.47
CA ALA A 63 13.09 -4.07 -12.28
C ALA A 63 14.37 -4.91 -12.42
N SER A 64 15.49 -4.36 -12.00
CA SER A 64 16.78 -5.07 -11.90
C SER A 64 17.55 -4.60 -10.68
N MET A 65 18.43 -5.44 -10.14
CA MET A 65 19.31 -5.06 -9.04
C MET A 65 20.75 -5.49 -9.29
N THR A 66 21.70 -4.80 -8.68
CA THR A 66 23.10 -5.18 -8.60
C THR A 66 23.62 -4.90 -7.18
N GLY A 67 24.27 -5.87 -6.56
CA GLY A 67 24.85 -5.72 -5.21
C GLY A 67 25.42 -7.04 -4.71
N GLY A 68 26.10 -6.98 -3.57
CA GLY A 68 26.57 -8.11 -2.77
C GLY A 68 25.42 -8.91 -2.16
N ALA A 69 25.76 -10.08 -1.61
CA ALA A 69 24.76 -10.96 -1.01
C ALA A 69 24.19 -10.35 0.28
N GLY A 70 22.87 -10.19 0.34
CA GLY A 70 22.18 -9.67 1.53
C GLY A 70 22.04 -8.15 1.61
N GLN A 71 22.43 -7.40 0.58
CA GLN A 71 22.29 -5.92 0.54
C GLN A 71 20.87 -5.41 0.30
N PHE A 72 19.91 -6.31 0.08
CA PHE A 72 18.52 -5.97 -0.19
C PHE A 72 17.58 -6.79 0.67
N GLU A 73 16.53 -6.16 1.18
CA GLU A 73 15.51 -6.85 1.97
C GLU A 73 14.12 -6.23 1.74
N VAL A 74 13.08 -7.07 1.80
CA VAL A 74 11.69 -6.63 1.85
C VAL A 74 11.18 -6.84 3.27
N TYR A 75 10.81 -5.75 3.93
CA TYR A 75 10.27 -5.79 5.28
C TYR A 75 8.75 -5.68 5.26
N THR A 76 8.09 -6.49 6.08
CA THR A 76 6.67 -6.32 6.45
C THR A 76 6.50 -5.85 7.89
N ALA A 77 7.54 -6.03 8.72
CA ALA A 77 7.59 -5.49 10.07
C ALA A 77 7.73 -3.96 10.03
N SER A 78 7.11 -3.29 11.00
CA SER A 78 7.25 -1.85 11.13
C SER A 78 8.57 -1.48 11.81
N LEU A 79 9.44 -0.75 11.10
CA LEU A 79 10.69 -0.20 11.63
C LEU A 79 10.83 1.26 11.20
N GLN A 80 11.29 2.13 12.09
CA GLN A 80 11.54 3.56 11.78
C GLN A 80 10.37 4.32 11.15
N GLY A 81 9.12 3.85 11.30
CA GLY A 81 7.93 4.46 10.71
C GLY A 81 7.57 3.98 9.30
N PHE A 82 8.24 2.94 8.80
CA PHE A 82 7.84 2.19 7.61
C PHE A 82 7.00 0.95 8.00
N PRO A 83 6.17 0.38 7.10
CA PRO A 83 5.82 0.94 5.80
C PRO A 83 5.03 2.26 5.94
N THR A 84 5.24 3.21 5.04
CA THR A 84 4.45 4.44 4.90
C THR A 84 3.27 4.26 3.94
N SER A 85 3.28 3.21 3.12
CA SER A 85 2.19 2.81 2.23
C SER A 85 2.13 1.29 2.07
N GLY A 86 0.94 0.74 1.84
CA GLY A 86 0.80 -0.71 1.67
C GLY A 86 1.13 -1.52 2.95
N SER A 87 1.68 -2.72 2.76
CA SER A 87 1.97 -3.69 3.83
C SER A 87 3.43 -4.12 3.90
N SER A 88 4.28 -3.54 3.05
CA SER A 88 5.70 -3.88 2.92
C SER A 88 6.48 -2.65 2.49
N TRP A 89 7.80 -2.71 2.61
CA TRP A 89 8.72 -1.66 2.19
C TRP A 89 10.10 -2.28 1.88
N ALA A 90 10.97 -1.54 1.21
CA ALA A 90 12.30 -2.03 0.82
C ALA A 90 13.41 -1.33 1.60
N LEU A 91 14.46 -2.10 1.90
CA LEU A 91 15.72 -1.61 2.42
C LEU A 91 16.84 -1.97 1.44
N ILE A 92 17.71 -0.99 1.16
CA ILE A 92 18.99 -1.19 0.48
C ILE A 92 20.09 -0.79 1.47
N SER A 93 21.09 -1.64 1.68
CA SER A 93 22.18 -1.39 2.63
C SER A 93 23.53 -1.67 2.00
N THR A 94 24.56 -0.97 2.48
CA THR A 94 25.95 -1.32 2.17
C THR A 94 26.36 -2.60 2.90
N GLY A 95 25.72 -2.86 4.04
CA GLY A 95 25.79 -4.12 4.78
C GLY A 95 24.67 -5.13 4.54
N ARG A 96 24.41 -5.95 5.56
CA ARG A 96 23.31 -6.95 5.56
C ARG A 96 21.96 -6.31 5.87
N ALA A 97 21.17 -6.07 4.83
CA ALA A 97 19.82 -5.52 4.90
C ALA A 97 18.84 -6.36 5.74
N CYS A 98 19.03 -7.68 5.86
CA CYS A 98 18.14 -8.57 6.59
C CYS A 98 18.27 -8.50 8.13
N SER A 99 19.28 -7.79 8.64
CA SER A 99 19.67 -7.83 10.07
C SER A 99 19.49 -6.49 10.79
N ILE A 100 18.68 -5.58 10.24
CA ILE A 100 18.61 -4.21 10.77
C ILE A 100 17.67 -4.05 11.97
N ALA A 101 16.75 -4.99 12.19
CA ALA A 101 15.82 -4.94 13.31
C ALA A 101 16.58 -5.14 14.63
N GLY A 102 16.50 -4.18 15.55
CA GLY A 102 17.30 -4.20 16.76
C GLY A 102 17.16 -2.93 17.58
N VAL A 103 18.23 -2.54 18.26
CA VAL A 103 18.33 -1.27 18.97
C VAL A 103 19.69 -0.67 18.68
N ALA A 104 19.81 0.66 18.70
CA ALA A 104 21.05 1.35 18.33
C ALA A 104 22.27 0.93 19.17
N THR A 105 22.09 0.37 20.39
CA THR A 105 23.22 -0.13 21.18
C THR A 105 23.79 -1.46 20.69
N THR A 106 23.16 -2.09 19.70
CA THR A 106 23.61 -3.32 19.06
C THR A 106 24.43 -2.94 17.84
N PHE A 107 25.75 -2.95 17.96
CA PHE A 107 26.64 -2.73 16.82
C PHE A 107 26.58 -3.94 15.88
N TYR A 108 26.30 -3.69 14.60
CA TYR A 108 26.23 -4.73 13.57
C TYR A 108 26.60 -4.16 12.20
N SER A 109 27.87 -4.32 11.83
CA SER A 109 28.35 -4.08 10.46
C SER A 109 28.86 -5.36 9.80
N TYR A 110 28.68 -5.46 8.48
CA TYR A 110 29.09 -6.60 7.69
C TYR A 110 29.47 -6.21 6.26
N ASP A 111 30.76 -6.34 5.92
CA ASP A 111 31.27 -6.28 4.55
C ASP A 111 30.61 -7.36 3.67
N THR A 112 29.86 -6.92 2.66
CA THR A 112 29.13 -7.84 1.77
C THR A 112 29.94 -8.27 0.55
N GLY A 113 31.12 -7.66 0.34
CA GLY A 113 31.93 -7.83 -0.86
C GLY A 113 31.20 -7.39 -2.12
N GLY A 114 30.39 -6.34 -2.01
CA GLY A 114 29.59 -5.81 -3.12
C GLY A 114 30.45 -5.25 -4.25
N PRO A 115 29.84 -4.87 -5.39
CA PRO A 115 30.54 -4.23 -6.48
C PRO A 115 31.34 -3.02 -6.00
N THR A 116 32.63 -3.00 -6.31
CA THR A 116 33.50 -1.84 -6.09
C THR A 116 33.73 -1.13 -7.42
N SER A 117 33.83 0.18 -7.40
CA SER A 117 33.87 0.92 -8.66
C SER A 117 34.33 2.37 -8.54
N PRO A 118 34.60 3.01 -9.69
CA PRO A 118 33.82 4.14 -10.15
C PRO A 118 32.47 3.68 -10.75
N PRO A 119 31.31 4.01 -10.13
CA PRO A 119 30.97 5.39 -9.88
C PRO A 119 31.57 5.95 -8.60
N TYR A 120 32.14 7.14 -8.76
CA TYR A 120 32.60 7.92 -7.64
C TYR A 120 31.40 8.50 -6.89
N SER A 121 31.55 8.70 -5.59
CA SER A 121 30.60 9.48 -4.79
C SER A 121 30.39 10.87 -5.43
N HIS A 122 29.36 11.60 -4.99
CA HIS A 122 29.15 12.97 -5.44
C HIS A 122 30.31 13.93 -5.10
N ARG A 123 31.27 13.49 -4.26
CA ARG A 123 32.54 14.16 -3.95
C ARG A 123 33.72 13.72 -4.80
N GLY A 124 33.57 12.68 -5.63
CA GLY A 124 34.61 12.20 -6.54
C GLY A 124 35.51 11.09 -5.97
N TYR A 125 35.13 10.44 -4.86
CA TYR A 125 35.92 9.38 -4.24
C TYR A 125 35.41 7.97 -4.60
N PRO A 126 36.29 6.93 -4.60
CA PRO A 126 35.89 5.57 -4.92
C PRO A 126 34.79 5.06 -3.99
N SER A 127 33.91 4.21 -4.53
CA SER A 127 32.82 3.63 -3.76
C SER A 127 32.94 2.10 -3.67
N TYR A 128 32.57 1.57 -2.51
CA TYR A 128 32.60 0.15 -2.16
C TYR A 128 31.19 -0.31 -1.80
N ASP A 129 30.99 -1.64 -1.75
CA ASP A 129 29.70 -2.26 -1.43
C ASP A 129 28.49 -1.64 -2.16
N ILE A 130 28.65 -1.35 -3.46
CA ILE A 130 27.62 -0.62 -4.21
C ILE A 130 26.40 -1.51 -4.40
N ALA A 131 25.29 -1.14 -3.77
CA ALA A 131 23.97 -1.73 -3.99
C ALA A 131 23.11 -0.79 -4.84
N THR A 132 22.48 -1.30 -5.89
CA THR A 132 21.61 -0.53 -6.78
C THR A 132 20.34 -1.30 -7.12
N LEU A 133 19.19 -0.68 -6.88
CA LEU A 133 17.88 -1.10 -7.40
C LEU A 133 17.49 -0.15 -8.54
N THR A 134 17.30 -0.71 -9.73
CA THR A 134 16.91 0.03 -10.93
C THR A 134 15.48 -0.35 -11.32
N LEU A 135 14.61 0.66 -11.42
CA LEU A 135 13.25 0.51 -11.92
C LEU A 135 13.08 1.32 -13.21
N THR A 136 12.44 0.72 -14.21
CA THR A 136 11.96 1.43 -15.40
C THR A 136 10.45 1.56 -15.31
N LEU A 137 9.95 2.79 -15.37
CA LEU A 137 8.53 3.12 -15.29
C LEU A 137 8.07 3.75 -16.61
N SER A 138 6.91 3.35 -17.09
CA SER A 138 6.18 4.10 -18.12
C SER A 138 5.48 5.30 -17.49
N VAL A 139 5.48 6.44 -18.16
CA VAL A 139 4.82 7.65 -17.64
C VAL A 139 3.41 7.75 -18.25
N PRO A 140 2.35 7.50 -17.46
CA PRO A 140 0.99 7.47 -17.97
C PRO A 140 0.43 8.86 -18.34
N ALA A 141 -0.68 8.85 -19.09
CA ALA A 141 -1.41 10.06 -19.42
C ALA A 141 -1.87 10.79 -18.16
N GLY A 142 -1.63 12.10 -18.11
CA GLY A 142 -1.99 12.94 -16.96
C GLY A 142 -1.00 12.91 -15.80
N ALA A 143 0.04 12.07 -15.83
CA ALA A 143 1.05 12.03 -14.77
C ALA A 143 1.65 13.41 -14.48
N THR A 144 1.75 13.79 -13.21
CA THR A 144 2.36 15.06 -12.79
C THR A 144 3.65 14.86 -12.03
N THR A 145 3.64 14.00 -11.01
CA THR A 145 4.74 13.93 -10.05
C THR A 145 5.07 12.48 -9.71
N LEU A 146 6.33 12.10 -9.88
CA LEU A 146 6.87 10.91 -9.23
C LEU A 146 7.30 11.30 -7.81
N SER A 147 6.96 10.49 -6.81
CA SER A 147 7.39 10.69 -5.43
C SER A 147 7.64 9.37 -4.72
N PHE A 148 8.44 9.38 -3.66
CA PHE A 148 8.61 8.25 -2.74
C PHE A 148 9.05 8.77 -1.37
N ASP A 149 8.74 7.99 -0.34
CA ASP A 149 9.15 8.25 1.03
C ASP A 149 10.48 7.55 1.32
N TRP A 150 11.36 8.21 2.08
CA TRP A 150 12.68 7.68 2.38
C TRP A 150 13.25 8.11 3.74
N LYS A 151 14.18 7.29 4.25
CA LYS A 151 15.08 7.60 5.37
C LYS A 151 16.48 7.10 5.07
N PHE A 152 17.47 7.72 5.70
CA PHE A 152 18.86 7.27 5.71
C PHE A 152 19.26 6.89 7.15
N GLY A 153 19.83 5.71 7.33
CA GLY A 153 20.38 5.22 8.59
C GLY A 153 21.86 4.90 8.44
N THR A 154 22.66 5.11 9.48
CA THR A 154 24.11 4.87 9.44
C THR A 154 24.66 4.50 10.83
N GLU A 155 25.66 3.61 10.84
CA GLU A 155 26.48 3.31 12.01
C GLU A 155 27.71 4.23 12.14
N GLU A 156 28.00 5.07 11.14
CA GLU A 156 29.22 5.90 11.10
C GLU A 156 29.23 7.03 12.13
N ASN A 157 28.05 7.51 12.53
CA ASN A 157 27.89 8.59 13.50
C ASN A 157 28.00 8.06 14.96
N PRO A 158 28.80 8.68 15.85
CA PRO A 158 29.46 9.99 15.70
C PRO A 158 30.95 9.99 15.33
N ASP A 159 31.62 8.85 15.22
CA ASP A 159 33.09 8.83 15.10
C ASP A 159 33.59 9.16 13.67
N ASN A 160 32.87 8.71 12.64
CA ASN A 160 33.29 8.79 11.23
C ASN A 160 32.57 9.94 10.51
N ILE A 161 32.78 11.15 11.00
CA ILE A 161 32.26 12.39 10.39
C ILE A 161 33.42 13.11 9.69
N GLY A 162 33.27 13.43 8.41
CA GLY A 162 34.30 13.99 7.54
C GLY A 162 35.33 12.97 6.99
N SER A 163 35.16 11.68 7.27
CA SER A 163 35.95 10.54 6.78
C SER A 163 35.10 9.28 6.85
N TYR A 164 35.15 8.42 5.84
CA TYR A 164 34.26 7.26 5.70
C TYR A 164 32.81 7.74 5.64
N LEU A 165 32.32 7.97 4.42
CA LEU A 165 31.15 8.81 4.20
C LEU A 165 30.18 8.18 3.24
N ASP A 166 29.54 7.13 3.73
CA ASP A 166 28.53 6.42 2.98
C ASP A 166 27.50 7.39 2.43
N TRP A 167 27.04 7.09 1.23
CA TRP A 167 26.14 7.95 0.51
C TRP A 167 25.04 7.16 -0.15
N ALA A 168 23.92 7.84 -0.35
CA ALA A 168 22.78 7.31 -1.07
C ALA A 168 22.34 8.28 -2.16
N SER A 169 21.74 7.76 -3.22
CA SER A 169 21.15 8.57 -4.29
C SER A 169 19.91 7.91 -4.88
N ALA A 170 19.06 8.73 -5.49
CA ALA A 170 17.98 8.27 -6.35
C ALA A 170 18.07 9.06 -7.66
N ILE A 171 18.67 8.44 -8.68
CA ILE A 171 18.92 9.09 -9.97
C ILE A 171 17.76 8.79 -10.90
N VAL A 172 17.00 9.81 -11.27
CA VAL A 172 16.00 9.72 -12.34
C VAL A 172 16.67 10.05 -13.67
N THR A 173 16.65 9.12 -14.62
CA THR A 173 17.07 9.31 -16.00
C THR A 173 15.85 9.38 -16.93
N THR A 174 15.82 10.42 -17.75
CA THR A 174 14.79 10.67 -18.77
C THR A 174 15.43 10.87 -20.14
N SER A 175 14.61 11.16 -21.16
CA SER A 175 15.08 11.48 -22.51
C SER A 175 15.95 12.75 -22.61
N VAL A 176 15.90 13.65 -21.61
CA VAL A 176 16.61 14.93 -21.63
C VAL A 176 17.80 15.00 -20.67
N GLY A 177 17.96 14.02 -19.77
CA GLY A 177 19.08 14.02 -18.83
C GLY A 177 18.85 13.12 -17.61
N SER A 178 19.76 13.23 -16.64
CA SER A 178 19.66 12.53 -15.35
C SER A 178 19.76 13.52 -14.19
N SER A 179 19.09 13.25 -13.08
CA SER A 179 19.11 14.11 -11.89
C SER A 179 18.96 13.28 -10.61
N ASN A 180 19.77 13.57 -9.59
CA ASN A 180 19.56 13.02 -8.25
C ASN A 180 18.40 13.77 -7.56
N ILE A 181 17.40 13.03 -7.10
CA ILE A 181 16.25 13.56 -6.38
C ILE A 181 16.23 13.18 -4.89
N LEU A 182 17.21 12.39 -4.44
CA LEU A 182 17.43 12.08 -3.04
C LEU A 182 18.26 13.20 -2.41
N LEU A 183 17.57 14.26 -1.99
CA LEU A 183 18.16 15.48 -1.44
C LEU A 183 17.53 15.81 -0.09
N PHE A 184 18.34 16.30 0.84
CA PHE A 184 17.85 16.88 2.08
C PHE A 184 17.11 18.22 1.85
N PRO A 185 16.34 18.74 2.82
CA PRO A 185 15.61 20.00 2.69
C PRO A 185 16.47 21.23 2.33
N ASP A 186 17.77 21.19 2.60
CA ASP A 186 18.72 22.25 2.21
C ASP A 186 19.28 22.07 0.77
N GLY A 187 18.79 21.07 0.04
CA GLY A 187 19.16 20.76 -1.34
C GLY A 187 20.43 19.94 -1.50
N LYS A 188 21.05 19.49 -0.40
CA LYS A 188 22.28 18.70 -0.47
C LYS A 188 22.02 17.21 -0.71
N PRO A 189 22.94 16.50 -1.39
CA PRO A 189 22.85 15.05 -1.56
C PRO A 189 22.96 14.32 -0.22
N VAL A 190 22.43 13.09 -0.19
CA VAL A 190 22.50 12.24 0.99
C VAL A 190 23.88 11.62 1.13
N ASP A 191 24.52 11.94 2.24
CA ASP A 191 25.70 11.28 2.79
C ASP A 191 25.69 11.45 4.31
N VAL A 192 26.59 10.75 5.01
CA VAL A 192 26.69 10.80 6.47
C VAL A 192 26.86 12.22 7.02
N ASP A 193 27.71 13.05 6.42
CA ASP A 193 27.96 14.43 6.87
C ASP A 193 26.71 15.30 6.69
N ASN A 194 26.10 15.24 5.51
CA ASN A 194 24.91 16.02 5.19
C ASN A 194 23.70 15.55 6.01
N ALA A 195 23.68 14.31 6.49
CA ALA A 195 22.61 13.77 7.33
C ALA A 195 22.65 14.28 8.78
N ILE A 196 23.78 14.80 9.27
CA ILE A 196 23.95 15.24 10.67
C ILE A 196 22.85 16.21 11.14
N PRO A 197 22.48 17.28 10.40
CA PRO A 197 21.44 18.20 10.84
C PRO A 197 20.04 17.58 10.89
N PHE A 198 19.84 16.45 10.21
CA PHE A 198 18.53 15.83 9.94
C PHE A 198 18.32 14.51 10.69
N SER A 199 19.28 14.09 11.50
CA SER A 199 19.28 12.84 12.26
C SER A 199 19.27 13.08 13.78
N ASN A 200 18.98 12.02 14.55
CA ASN A 200 19.17 12.05 16.00
C ASN A 200 20.63 12.41 16.36
N LYS A 201 20.80 13.22 17.40
CA LYS A 201 22.11 13.71 17.85
C LYS A 201 22.84 12.68 18.72
N VAL A 202 23.11 11.50 18.18
CA VAL A 202 23.82 10.41 18.87
C VAL A 202 25.15 10.90 19.46
N THR A 203 25.50 10.41 20.64
CA THR A 203 26.76 10.71 21.34
C THR A 203 27.51 9.41 21.64
N GLY A 204 28.63 9.45 22.36
CA GLY A 204 29.43 8.25 22.63
C GLY A 204 30.38 7.95 21.47
N SER A 205 30.34 6.72 20.96
CA SER A 205 31.16 6.24 19.85
C SER A 205 30.33 5.34 18.93
N SER A 206 30.77 5.09 17.70
CA SER A 206 30.03 4.26 16.74
C SER A 206 29.86 2.81 17.22
N LEU A 207 30.84 2.28 17.96
CA LEU A 207 30.75 0.96 18.60
C LEU A 207 29.93 0.93 19.90
N LYS A 208 29.70 2.09 20.52
CA LYS A 208 29.04 2.23 21.84
C LYS A 208 28.24 3.54 21.88
N PRO A 209 27.16 3.64 21.09
CA PRO A 209 26.41 4.87 20.99
C PRO A 209 25.64 5.16 22.29
N LEU A 210 25.61 6.43 22.63
CA LEU A 210 24.85 7.00 23.73
C LEU A 210 23.69 7.85 23.16
N PRO A 211 22.57 7.96 23.89
CA PRO A 211 21.38 8.63 23.39
C PRO A 211 21.63 10.12 23.06
N PRO A 212 20.73 10.75 22.28
CA PRO A 212 19.48 10.21 21.74
C PRO A 212 19.67 9.17 20.63
N TYR A 213 18.95 8.05 20.76
CA TYR A 213 18.83 6.99 19.74
C TYR A 213 17.79 7.38 18.67
N PRO A 214 17.74 6.65 17.53
CA PRO A 214 16.62 6.75 16.60
C PRO A 214 15.27 6.58 17.32
N LEU A 215 14.21 7.18 16.76
CA LEU A 215 12.85 7.10 17.30
C LEU A 215 11.90 6.57 16.22
N PRO A 216 11.22 5.43 16.45
CA PRO A 216 11.45 4.44 17.52
C PRO A 216 12.90 3.92 17.59
N ASN A 217 13.36 3.38 18.71
CA ASN A 217 14.68 2.73 18.78
C ASN A 217 14.52 1.25 18.45
N ASP A 218 14.31 0.96 17.17
CA ASP A 218 13.97 -0.37 16.65
C ASP A 218 14.90 -0.85 15.52
N VAL A 219 15.99 -0.10 15.28
CA VAL A 219 17.05 -0.47 14.32
C VAL A 219 18.42 -0.41 14.97
N VAL A 220 19.38 -1.15 14.39
CA VAL A 220 20.78 -1.19 14.84
C VAL A 220 21.57 0.10 14.54
N TYR A 221 21.09 0.92 13.61
CA TYR A 221 21.79 2.16 13.22
C TYR A 221 21.91 3.18 14.37
N ASN A 222 23.09 3.79 14.47
CA ASN A 222 23.41 4.80 15.49
C ASN A 222 22.63 6.10 15.25
N ALA A 223 22.56 6.51 13.99
CA ALA A 223 21.84 7.68 13.54
C ALA A 223 20.87 7.33 12.42
N ALA A 224 19.66 7.86 12.50
CA ALA A 224 18.66 7.78 11.44
C ALA A 224 18.02 9.15 11.21
N THR A 225 17.74 9.47 9.96
CA THR A 225 17.11 10.73 9.59
C THR A 225 15.62 10.77 9.94
N GLY A 226 15.04 11.97 9.87
CA GLY A 226 13.59 12.13 9.72
C GLY A 226 13.06 11.44 8.46
N LEU A 227 11.73 11.24 8.41
CA LEU A 227 11.05 10.75 7.21
C LEU A 227 10.92 11.88 6.19
N TYR A 228 11.41 11.66 4.98
CA TYR A 228 11.38 12.64 3.90
C TYR A 228 10.68 12.09 2.67
N LYS A 229 10.25 13.00 1.78
CA LYS A 229 9.64 12.67 0.50
C LYS A 229 10.47 13.28 -0.63
N ALA A 230 10.94 12.45 -1.55
CA ALA A 230 11.55 12.90 -2.79
C ALA A 230 10.46 13.13 -3.84
N THR A 231 10.65 14.09 -4.74
CA THR A 231 9.69 14.40 -5.81
C THR A 231 10.38 14.74 -7.12
N PHE A 232 9.79 14.35 -8.24
CA PHE A 232 10.24 14.69 -9.59
C PHE A 232 9.05 14.99 -10.51
N ASN A 233 9.13 16.07 -11.29
CA ASN A 233 8.09 16.42 -12.25
C ASN A 233 8.16 15.52 -13.49
N VAL A 234 7.21 14.60 -13.62
CA VAL A 234 7.13 13.66 -14.75
C VAL A 234 6.23 14.13 -15.89
N ALA A 235 5.49 15.24 -15.72
CA ALA A 235 4.55 15.74 -16.74
C ALA A 235 5.18 15.95 -18.13
N PRO A 236 6.44 16.42 -18.28
CA PRO A 236 7.07 16.56 -19.59
C PRO A 236 7.34 15.24 -20.32
N PHE A 237 7.27 14.09 -19.63
CA PHE A 237 7.67 12.78 -20.13
C PHE A 237 6.48 11.83 -20.34
N VAL A 238 5.25 12.34 -20.35
CA VAL A 238 4.05 11.54 -20.61
C VAL A 238 4.17 10.76 -21.92
N GLY A 239 3.93 9.45 -21.86
CA GLY A 239 4.08 8.53 -22.99
C GLY A 239 5.50 7.98 -23.20
N GLU A 240 6.47 8.45 -22.41
CA GLU A 240 7.84 7.92 -22.40
C GLU A 240 8.07 6.94 -21.24
N THR A 241 9.26 6.35 -21.21
CA THR A 241 9.76 5.59 -20.05
C THR A 241 10.85 6.38 -19.34
N ILE A 242 10.82 6.37 -18.00
CA ILE A 242 11.87 6.91 -17.15
C ILE A 242 12.54 5.77 -16.37
N ARG A 243 13.81 5.93 -16.02
CA ARG A 243 14.54 5.02 -15.14
C ARG A 243 14.80 5.71 -13.80
N ILE A 244 14.62 5.00 -12.69
CA ILE A 244 15.09 5.43 -11.37
C ILE A 244 16.07 4.40 -10.82
N ASP A 245 17.27 4.85 -10.47
CA ASP A 245 18.29 4.06 -9.79
C ASP A 245 18.38 4.51 -8.34
N PHE A 246 17.93 3.67 -7.41
CA PHE A 246 18.21 3.82 -5.99
C PHE A 246 19.54 3.16 -5.70
N GLN A 247 20.51 3.93 -5.23
CA GLN A 247 21.87 3.47 -5.03
C GLN A 247 22.36 3.87 -3.65
N ILE A 248 23.09 2.98 -2.99
CA ILE A 248 23.85 3.24 -1.77
C ILE A 248 25.23 2.59 -1.91
N ALA A 249 26.24 3.21 -1.32
CA ALA A 249 27.59 2.69 -1.35
C ALA A 249 28.40 3.25 -0.18
N ASP A 250 29.41 2.48 0.22
CA ASP A 250 30.41 2.96 1.16
C ASP A 250 31.39 3.89 0.42
N GLU A 251 31.92 4.86 1.15
CA GLU A 251 32.96 5.75 0.66
C GLU A 251 34.17 5.64 1.57
N PHE A 252 35.35 5.30 1.03
CA PHE A 252 36.63 5.13 1.74
C PHE A 252 36.87 3.84 2.55
N ASP A 253 35.86 3.18 3.13
CA ASP A 253 36.02 1.86 3.76
C ASP A 253 34.89 0.88 3.38
N GLU A 254 34.92 -0.30 4.00
CA GLU A 254 33.96 -1.42 3.85
C GLU A 254 33.47 -1.86 5.26
N THR A 255 33.56 -0.99 6.28
CA THR A 255 33.55 -1.39 7.72
C THR A 255 32.37 -0.88 8.52
N TYR A 256 31.69 0.18 8.13
CA TYR A 256 30.51 0.66 8.85
C TYR A 256 29.35 0.76 7.88
N ASP A 257 28.19 0.24 8.28
CA ASP A 257 27.10 0.09 7.33
C ASP A 257 26.14 1.27 7.38
N SER A 258 25.62 1.62 6.21
CA SER A 258 24.50 2.53 6.05
C SER A 258 23.35 1.86 5.31
N ALA A 259 22.15 2.45 5.42
CA ALA A 259 20.98 1.98 4.69
C ALA A 259 20.03 3.09 4.26
N LEU A 260 19.41 2.82 3.12
CA LEU A 260 18.34 3.60 2.51
C LEU A 260 17.02 2.83 2.68
N PHE A 261 16.09 3.43 3.40
CA PHE A 261 14.72 2.96 3.58
C PHE A 261 13.88 3.60 2.47
N ILE A 262 13.07 2.81 1.75
CA ILE A 262 12.29 3.29 0.60
C ILE A 262 10.89 2.70 0.65
N ASP A 263 9.88 3.54 0.43
CA ASP A 263 8.48 3.12 0.28
C ASP A 263 7.66 4.16 -0.48
N ASN A 264 6.40 3.84 -0.80
CA ASN A 264 5.40 4.75 -1.34
C ASN A 264 5.81 5.41 -2.66
N LEU A 265 6.49 4.65 -3.53
CA LEU A 265 6.81 5.07 -4.89
C LEU A 265 5.53 5.24 -5.68
N ASN A 266 5.17 6.50 -5.90
CA ASN A 266 3.92 6.94 -6.48
C ASN A 266 4.14 7.82 -7.71
N ILE A 267 3.36 7.59 -8.76
CA ILE A 267 3.12 8.58 -9.82
C ILE A 267 1.75 9.19 -9.57
N ASP A 268 1.75 10.48 -9.20
CA ASP A 268 0.53 11.27 -9.07
C ASP A 268 -0.13 11.38 -10.43
N LEU A 269 -1.32 10.79 -10.51
CA LEU A 269 -2.27 10.99 -11.58
C LEU A 269 -3.31 12.00 -11.09
N PRO A 270 -3.88 12.83 -11.98
CA PRO A 270 -5.15 13.47 -11.67
C PRO A 270 -6.11 12.40 -11.22
N ALA A 271 -6.94 12.71 -10.21
CA ALA A 271 -8.03 11.84 -9.83
C ALA A 271 -8.71 11.38 -11.13
N PRO A 272 -8.88 10.07 -11.36
CA PRO A 272 -9.56 9.61 -12.55
C PRO A 272 -10.85 10.41 -12.63
N ALA A 273 -11.18 10.95 -13.81
CA ALA A 273 -12.56 11.35 -14.06
C ALA A 273 -13.42 10.19 -13.54
N PRO A 274 -14.48 10.44 -12.74
CA PRO A 274 -15.25 9.38 -12.11
C PRO A 274 -15.47 8.30 -13.16
N GLU A 275 -14.87 7.14 -12.90
CA GLU A 275 -14.83 6.04 -13.85
C GLU A 275 -16.27 5.84 -14.33
N PRO A 276 -16.55 5.68 -15.64
CA PRO A 276 -17.89 5.27 -16.05
C PRO A 276 -18.15 3.99 -15.26
N ALA A 277 -19.18 4.01 -14.41
CA ALA A 277 -19.41 2.92 -13.47
C ALA A 277 -19.38 1.60 -14.26
N PRO A 278 -18.76 0.53 -13.72
CA PRO A 278 -18.78 -0.77 -14.37
C PRO A 278 -20.22 -1.07 -14.80
N ALA A 279 -20.41 -1.47 -16.06
CA ALA A 279 -21.72 -1.63 -16.67
C ALA A 279 -22.70 -2.26 -15.66
N PRO A 280 -23.84 -1.62 -15.36
CA PRO A 280 -24.65 -2.01 -14.23
C PRO A 280 -25.06 -3.47 -14.38
N ALA A 281 -24.78 -4.30 -13.36
CA ALA A 281 -25.24 -5.68 -13.28
C ALA A 281 -26.75 -5.75 -13.62
N PRO A 282 -27.31 -6.85 -14.15
CA PRO A 282 -28.76 -6.94 -14.32
C PRO A 282 -29.49 -6.76 -12.98
N VAL A 283 -30.72 -6.23 -13.03
CA VAL A 283 -31.59 -6.09 -11.83
C VAL A 283 -31.63 -7.41 -11.07
N ASP A 284 -31.34 -7.39 -9.77
CA ASP A 284 -31.37 -8.59 -8.94
C ASP A 284 -32.81 -9.07 -8.71
N GLU A 285 -33.21 -10.11 -9.44
CA GLU A 285 -34.59 -10.64 -9.44
C GLU A 285 -34.90 -11.59 -8.26
N GLN A 286 -34.15 -11.54 -7.15
CA GLN A 286 -34.47 -12.36 -5.96
C GLN A 286 -35.95 -12.22 -5.56
N PRO A 287 -36.64 -13.31 -5.19
CA PRO A 287 -38.02 -13.25 -4.69
C PRO A 287 -38.10 -12.41 -3.42
N LEU A 288 -39.26 -11.81 -3.12
CA LEU A 288 -39.45 -11.03 -1.89
C LEU A 288 -39.09 -11.82 -0.62
N THR A 289 -39.24 -13.15 -0.65
CA THR A 289 -38.86 -14.06 0.44
C THR A 289 -37.36 -14.11 0.74
N TYR A 290 -36.51 -13.64 -0.18
CA TYR A 290 -35.07 -13.48 0.06
C TYR A 290 -34.79 -12.34 1.06
N TYR A 291 -35.60 -11.29 0.99
CA TYR A 291 -35.43 -10.11 1.83
C TYR A 291 -36.14 -10.31 3.17
N ARG A 292 -35.47 -9.90 4.26
CA ARG A 292 -36.09 -9.94 5.59
C ARG A 292 -37.26 -8.95 5.63
N LYS A 293 -38.42 -9.36 6.15
CA LYS A 293 -39.62 -8.52 6.31
C LYS A 293 -39.45 -7.47 7.41
N THR A 294 -38.58 -6.51 7.16
CA THR A 294 -38.05 -5.49 8.08
C THR A 294 -37.64 -4.25 7.28
N ASN A 295 -37.43 -3.12 7.95
CA ASN A 295 -36.94 -1.90 7.32
C ASN A 295 -35.62 -2.11 6.56
N SER A 296 -34.66 -2.81 7.16
CA SER A 296 -33.39 -3.11 6.50
C SER A 296 -33.57 -3.98 5.26
N GLY A 297 -34.50 -4.94 5.27
CA GLY A 297 -34.78 -5.73 4.09
C GLY A 297 -35.46 -4.95 2.95
N PHE A 298 -36.30 -3.95 3.26
CA PHE A 298 -36.87 -3.06 2.25
C PHE A 298 -35.79 -2.14 1.63
N VAL A 299 -34.90 -1.59 2.47
CA VAL A 299 -33.75 -0.80 2.00
C VAL A 299 -32.85 -1.65 1.11
N THR A 300 -32.48 -2.87 1.55
CA THR A 300 -31.67 -3.81 0.75
C THR A 300 -32.35 -4.17 -0.57
N LEU A 301 -33.68 -4.30 -0.61
CA LEU A 301 -34.42 -4.52 -1.84
C LEU A 301 -34.23 -3.37 -2.84
N LEU A 302 -34.30 -2.11 -2.38
CA LEU A 302 -34.12 -0.95 -3.24
C LEU A 302 -32.66 -0.83 -3.72
N TYR A 303 -31.66 -1.06 -2.87
CA TYR A 303 -30.26 -1.15 -3.30
C TYR A 303 -30.08 -2.20 -4.40
N ASN A 304 -30.58 -3.42 -4.17
CA ASN A 304 -30.39 -4.52 -5.11
C ASN A 304 -31.15 -4.32 -6.43
N ARG A 305 -32.35 -3.74 -6.40
CA ARG A 305 -33.21 -3.67 -7.59
C ARG A 305 -33.19 -2.33 -8.33
N VAL A 306 -32.97 -1.22 -7.62
CA VAL A 306 -32.89 0.12 -8.19
C VAL A 306 -31.42 0.45 -8.52
N LEU A 307 -30.51 0.25 -7.57
CA LEU A 307 -29.09 0.60 -7.71
C LEU A 307 -28.19 -0.57 -8.16
N ARG A 308 -28.73 -1.78 -8.18
CA ARG A 308 -28.07 -3.00 -8.68
C ARG A 308 -26.78 -3.36 -7.95
N ARG A 309 -26.76 -3.08 -6.65
CA ARG A 309 -25.65 -3.44 -5.74
C ARG A 309 -26.17 -3.75 -4.35
N ALA A 310 -25.34 -4.39 -3.53
CA ALA A 310 -25.62 -4.53 -2.11
C ALA A 310 -25.49 -3.17 -1.38
N PRO A 311 -26.27 -2.95 -0.32
CA PRO A 311 -26.05 -1.81 0.56
C PRO A 311 -24.72 -1.93 1.31
N GLU A 312 -24.05 -0.81 1.41
CA GLU A 312 -22.97 -0.53 2.33
C GLU A 312 -23.52 -0.37 3.77
N PRO A 313 -22.78 -0.81 4.80
CA PRO A 313 -23.29 -0.83 6.17
C PRO A 313 -23.79 0.54 6.66
N LYS A 314 -23.01 1.60 6.42
CA LYS A 314 -23.33 2.95 6.93
C LYS A 314 -24.57 3.55 6.27
N GLY A 315 -24.74 3.35 4.96
CA GLY A 315 -25.92 3.86 4.26
C GLY A 315 -27.17 3.08 4.62
N LEU A 316 -27.07 1.75 4.73
CA LEU A 316 -28.16 0.91 5.25
C LEU A 316 -28.65 1.41 6.60
N ASP A 317 -27.73 1.62 7.55
CA ASP A 317 -28.06 2.10 8.89
C ASP A 317 -28.75 3.46 8.86
N GLY A 318 -28.28 4.38 8.00
CA GLY A 318 -28.87 5.70 7.83
C GLY A 318 -30.31 5.66 7.32
N TRP A 319 -30.58 4.87 6.28
CA TRP A 319 -31.93 4.70 5.74
C TRP A 319 -32.88 4.03 6.74
N VAL A 320 -32.40 2.98 7.41
CA VAL A 320 -33.17 2.27 8.44
C VAL A 320 -33.54 3.20 9.58
N ALA A 321 -32.59 3.99 10.09
CA ALA A 321 -32.86 4.97 11.13
C ALA A 321 -33.89 6.02 10.69
N GLY A 322 -33.85 6.47 9.43
CA GLY A 322 -34.85 7.39 8.89
C GLY A 322 -36.27 6.81 8.84
N LEU A 323 -36.39 5.53 8.46
CA LEU A 323 -37.68 4.81 8.46
C LEU A 323 -38.20 4.54 9.87
N GLU A 324 -37.33 4.09 10.79
CA GLU A 324 -37.69 3.82 12.19
C GLU A 324 -38.07 5.10 12.94
N GLY A 325 -37.37 6.20 12.66
CA GLY A 325 -37.68 7.52 13.22
C GLY A 325 -38.90 8.19 12.60
N GLY A 326 -39.48 7.63 11.54
CA GLY A 326 -40.63 8.19 10.82
C GLY A 326 -40.32 9.45 10.01
N ALA A 327 -39.04 9.75 9.80
CA ALA A 327 -38.57 10.86 8.97
C ALA A 327 -38.70 10.54 7.47
N LEU A 328 -38.73 9.26 7.12
CA LEU A 328 -38.92 8.76 5.77
C LEU A 328 -40.09 7.77 5.71
N THR A 329 -40.84 7.84 4.62
CA THR A 329 -41.83 6.83 4.25
C THR A 329 -41.31 5.93 3.14
N GLY A 330 -42.03 4.87 2.81
CA GLY A 330 -41.69 4.00 1.67
C GLY A 330 -41.66 4.77 0.36
N ALA A 331 -42.62 5.69 0.14
CA ALA A 331 -42.65 6.52 -1.06
C ALA A 331 -41.48 7.51 -1.10
N ASP A 332 -41.13 8.14 0.03
CA ASP A 332 -39.96 9.04 0.11
C ASP A 332 -38.69 8.28 -0.23
N LEU A 333 -38.52 7.08 0.33
CA LEU A 333 -37.35 6.25 0.08
C LEU A 333 -37.23 5.84 -1.39
N VAL A 334 -38.34 5.44 -2.03
CA VAL A 334 -38.35 5.12 -3.46
C VAL A 334 -37.96 6.33 -4.31
N ASN A 335 -38.48 7.51 -4.00
CA ASN A 335 -38.09 8.74 -4.67
C ASN A 335 -36.60 9.04 -4.48
N HIS A 336 -36.08 8.93 -3.26
CA HIS A 336 -34.66 9.13 -2.97
C HIS A 336 -33.76 8.17 -3.77
N PHE A 337 -34.16 6.92 -3.92
CA PHE A 337 -33.38 5.94 -4.69
C PHE A 337 -33.47 6.21 -6.19
N ILE A 338 -34.67 6.37 -6.76
CA ILE A 338 -34.85 6.54 -8.20
C ILE A 338 -34.24 7.86 -8.70
N PHE A 339 -34.37 8.94 -7.93
CA PHE A 339 -33.85 10.27 -8.31
C PHE A 339 -32.47 10.57 -7.71
N SER A 340 -31.81 9.58 -7.12
CA SER A 340 -30.40 9.70 -6.76
C SER A 340 -29.54 9.86 -8.01
N GLU A 341 -28.41 10.56 -7.88
CA GLU A 341 -27.41 10.66 -8.97
C GLU A 341 -27.00 9.28 -9.49
N GLU A 342 -26.88 8.30 -8.58
CA GLU A 342 -26.53 6.92 -8.90
C GLU A 342 -27.59 6.23 -9.79
N CYS A 343 -28.87 6.31 -9.44
CA CYS A 343 -29.91 5.71 -10.28
C CYS A 343 -30.10 6.48 -11.60
N GLN A 344 -29.98 7.82 -11.58
CA GLN A 344 -30.07 8.64 -12.79
C GLN A 344 -28.95 8.31 -13.78
N TYR A 345 -27.76 7.97 -13.29
CA TYR A 345 -26.69 7.42 -14.12
C TYR A 345 -27.09 6.08 -14.77
N ILE A 346 -27.65 5.15 -13.98
CA ILE A 346 -28.08 3.81 -14.45
C ILE A 346 -29.16 3.87 -15.53
N ILE A 347 -30.04 4.86 -15.48
CA ILE A 347 -31.20 4.99 -16.39
C ILE A 347 -31.07 6.17 -17.38
N SER A 348 -29.87 6.72 -17.54
CA SER A 348 -29.61 7.95 -18.30
C SER A 348 -29.98 7.83 -19.78
N ASP A 349 -29.88 6.64 -20.35
CA ASP A 349 -30.21 6.32 -21.74
C ASP A 349 -31.60 5.69 -21.92
N TYR A 350 -32.35 5.51 -20.83
CA TYR A 350 -33.63 4.79 -20.90
C TYR A 350 -34.65 5.62 -21.68
N THR A 351 -35.34 4.95 -22.60
CA THR A 351 -36.61 5.41 -23.16
C THR A 351 -37.71 5.40 -22.09
N ASN A 352 -38.87 5.98 -22.39
CA ASN A 352 -40.01 5.94 -21.46
C ASN A 352 -40.50 4.49 -21.24
N GLU A 353 -40.47 3.70 -22.30
CA GLU A 353 -40.71 2.26 -22.35
C GLU A 353 -39.83 1.49 -21.35
N GLU A 354 -38.52 1.76 -21.39
CA GLU A 354 -37.55 1.13 -20.51
C GLU A 354 -37.69 1.61 -19.07
N PHE A 355 -37.95 2.90 -18.86
CA PHE A 355 -38.19 3.47 -17.53
C PHE A 355 -39.42 2.84 -16.85
N ILE A 356 -40.55 2.73 -17.55
CA ILE A 356 -41.76 2.09 -17.01
C ILE A 356 -41.46 0.62 -16.69
N THR A 357 -40.81 -0.10 -17.62
CA THR A 357 -40.44 -1.51 -17.41
C THR A 357 -39.52 -1.69 -16.20
N PHE A 358 -38.59 -0.76 -16.00
CA PHE A 358 -37.70 -0.72 -14.84
C PHE A 358 -38.47 -0.58 -13.53
N LEU A 359 -39.44 0.34 -13.43
CA LEU A 359 -40.25 0.53 -12.22
C LEU A 359 -41.03 -0.74 -11.85
N TYR A 360 -41.69 -1.38 -12.83
CA TYR A 360 -42.42 -2.64 -12.59
C TYR A 360 -41.51 -3.76 -12.08
N LYS A 361 -40.30 -3.87 -12.64
CA LYS A 361 -39.33 -4.87 -12.19
C LYS A 361 -38.79 -4.54 -10.80
N ALA A 362 -38.41 -3.29 -10.58
CA ALA A 362 -37.75 -2.87 -9.36
C ALA A 362 -38.69 -2.97 -8.15
N LEU A 363 -39.91 -2.43 -8.28
CA LEU A 363 -40.86 -2.39 -7.17
C LEU A 363 -41.67 -3.68 -7.06
N PHE A 364 -42.11 -4.25 -8.18
CA PHE A 364 -43.12 -5.31 -8.17
C PHE A 364 -42.63 -6.67 -8.65
N LYS A 365 -41.37 -6.77 -9.10
CA LYS A 365 -40.77 -8.00 -9.62
C LYS A 365 -41.61 -8.64 -10.74
N ARG A 366 -42.22 -7.81 -11.58
CA ARG A 366 -42.98 -8.28 -12.75
C ARG A 366 -42.70 -7.41 -13.95
N LYS A 367 -43.07 -7.91 -15.13
CA LYS A 367 -43.19 -7.08 -16.32
C LYS A 367 -44.50 -6.29 -16.24
N PRO A 368 -44.56 -5.11 -16.86
CA PRO A 368 -45.84 -4.42 -17.04
C PRO A 368 -46.82 -5.32 -17.77
N ASP A 369 -48.09 -5.30 -17.36
CA ASP A 369 -49.18 -5.81 -18.18
C ASP A 369 -49.45 -4.86 -19.36
N SER A 370 -50.05 -5.38 -20.43
CA SER A 370 -50.21 -4.62 -21.67
C SER A 370 -51.05 -3.36 -21.52
N GLU A 371 -52.04 -3.38 -20.62
CA GLU A 371 -52.96 -2.25 -20.40
C GLU A 371 -52.28 -1.14 -19.60
N GLY A 372 -51.72 -1.48 -18.43
CA GLY A 372 -50.97 -0.54 -17.60
C GLY A 372 -49.78 0.07 -18.33
N TYR A 373 -49.05 -0.72 -19.12
CA TYR A 373 -47.95 -0.22 -19.95
C TYR A 373 -48.40 0.86 -20.94
N THR A 374 -49.47 0.57 -21.68
CA THR A 374 -49.99 1.46 -22.72
C THR A 374 -50.55 2.73 -22.10
N ALA A 375 -51.22 2.63 -20.94
CA ALA A 375 -51.73 3.78 -20.21
C ALA A 375 -50.61 4.72 -19.76
N TRP A 376 -49.54 4.20 -19.13
CA TRP A 376 -48.39 5.01 -18.71
C TRP A 376 -47.72 5.72 -19.90
N LEU A 377 -47.49 5.00 -21.01
CA LEU A 377 -46.91 5.61 -22.20
C LEU A 377 -47.80 6.71 -22.78
N ALA A 378 -49.12 6.52 -22.80
CA ALA A 378 -50.06 7.56 -23.25
C ALA A 378 -50.02 8.80 -22.35
N HIS A 379 -49.91 8.64 -21.03
CA HIS A 379 -49.77 9.75 -20.09
C HIS A 379 -48.44 10.49 -20.26
N MET A 380 -47.33 9.78 -20.43
CA MET A 380 -46.03 10.40 -20.70
C MET A 380 -45.99 11.12 -22.05
N ALA A 381 -46.64 10.57 -23.08
CA ALA A 381 -46.82 11.23 -24.37
C ALA A 381 -47.67 12.51 -24.27
N ALA A 382 -48.58 12.58 -23.29
CA ALA A 382 -49.37 13.76 -22.97
C ALA A 382 -48.66 14.76 -22.03
N GLY A 383 -47.42 14.50 -21.64
CA GLY A 383 -46.57 15.42 -20.87
C GLY A 383 -46.34 15.05 -19.39
N MET A 384 -46.81 13.88 -18.94
CA MET A 384 -46.54 13.40 -17.58
C MET A 384 -45.03 13.15 -17.37
N THR A 385 -44.46 13.66 -16.28
CA THR A 385 -43.03 13.52 -15.99
C THR A 385 -42.69 12.17 -15.35
N ARG A 386 -41.39 11.81 -15.31
CA ARG A 386 -40.95 10.57 -14.65
C ARG A 386 -41.23 10.59 -13.15
N GLU A 387 -41.13 11.76 -12.52
CA GLU A 387 -41.50 12.00 -11.11
C GLU A 387 -42.98 11.72 -10.88
N GLU A 388 -43.86 12.21 -11.76
CA GLU A 388 -45.30 11.95 -11.68
C GLU A 388 -45.62 10.46 -11.89
N VAL A 389 -44.88 9.77 -12.77
CA VAL A 389 -45.00 8.32 -12.95
C VAL A 389 -44.57 7.57 -11.68
N VAL A 390 -43.43 7.92 -11.07
CA VAL A 390 -43.00 7.31 -9.80
C VAL A 390 -44.03 7.56 -8.69
N GLY A 391 -44.60 8.76 -8.63
CA GLY A 391 -45.74 9.09 -7.77
C GLY A 391 -46.92 8.14 -8.00
N GLY A 392 -47.29 7.92 -9.25
CA GLY A 392 -48.35 6.97 -9.61
C GLY A 392 -48.07 5.52 -9.19
N PHE A 393 -46.83 5.05 -9.30
CA PHE A 393 -46.44 3.72 -8.82
C PHE A 393 -46.51 3.63 -7.29
N THR A 394 -46.00 4.64 -6.59
CA THR A 394 -46.01 4.69 -5.12
C THR A 394 -47.40 4.94 -4.53
N ASP A 395 -48.35 5.39 -5.35
CA ASP A 395 -49.77 5.55 -5.00
C ASP A 395 -50.63 4.30 -5.27
N SER A 396 -50.06 3.30 -5.95
CA SER A 396 -50.77 2.09 -6.31
C SER A 396 -51.04 1.18 -5.10
N GLU A 397 -52.14 0.41 -5.16
CA GLU A 397 -52.43 -0.62 -4.17
C GLU A 397 -51.32 -1.69 -4.11
N GLU A 398 -50.64 -1.95 -5.24
CA GLU A 398 -49.52 -2.88 -5.32
C GLU A 398 -48.33 -2.40 -4.47
N PHE A 399 -48.02 -1.11 -4.49
CA PHE A 399 -46.99 -0.54 -3.64
C PHE A 399 -47.40 -0.51 -2.16
N VAL A 400 -48.67 -0.21 -1.86
CA VAL A 400 -49.20 -0.32 -0.50
C VAL A 400 -49.01 -1.74 0.05
N ASN A 401 -49.28 -2.76 -0.76
CA ASN A 401 -49.10 -4.16 -0.38
C ASN A 401 -47.61 -4.52 -0.22
N LEU A 402 -46.73 -4.00 -1.08
CA LEU A 402 -45.29 -4.15 -0.91
C LEU A 402 -44.82 -3.57 0.43
N CYS A 403 -45.19 -2.34 0.78
CA CYS A 403 -44.80 -1.74 2.05
C CYS A 403 -45.33 -2.53 3.26
N LYS A 404 -46.56 -3.06 3.19
CA LYS A 404 -47.12 -3.92 4.24
C LYS A 404 -46.30 -5.18 4.48
N GLU A 405 -45.77 -5.81 3.43
CA GLU A 405 -44.90 -7.00 3.56
C GLU A 405 -43.63 -6.73 4.37
N PHE A 406 -43.13 -5.49 4.37
CA PHE A 406 -41.94 -5.08 5.11
C PHE A 406 -42.23 -4.30 6.40
N GLY A 407 -43.50 -4.03 6.71
CA GLY A 407 -43.90 -3.23 7.88
C GLY A 407 -43.62 -1.73 7.72
N ILE A 408 -43.56 -1.23 6.49
CA ILE A 408 -43.22 0.16 6.15
C ILE A 408 -44.47 1.03 6.06
N ARG A 409 -44.38 2.25 6.58
CA ARG A 409 -45.37 3.31 6.35
C ARG A 409 -45.26 3.81 4.90
N VAL A 410 -46.37 3.81 4.17
CA VAL A 410 -46.38 4.13 2.72
C VAL A 410 -46.09 5.62 2.45
N LYS A 411 -46.79 6.52 3.16
CA LYS A 411 -46.70 7.98 3.13
C LYS A 411 -46.93 8.57 4.52
#